data_AF-N9PRV3-F1
#
_entry.id   AF-N9PRV3-F1
#
_cell.length_a   1.000
_cell.length_b   1.000
_cell.length_c   1.000
_cell.angle_alpha   90.00
_cell.angle_beta   90.00
_cell.angle_gamma   90.00
#
_symmetry.space_group_name_H-M   'P 1'
#
loop_
_entity.id
_entity.type
_entity.pdbx_description
1 polymer ?
#
loop_
_entity_poly.entity_id
_entity_poly.type
_entity_poly.pdbx_seq_one_letter_code
_entity_poly.pdbx_strand_id
1 'polypeptide(L)' 'MKLKTMPKIKARNPVALSPLLHKGGVHETEKPRVQHRRDRQEAKQQLKKQIW' A
#
# COMPACT_ATOMS: atom_id res chain seq x y z
N MET A 1 -36.42 -14.10 -18.77
CA MET A 1 -35.46 -13.39 -19.65
C MET A 1 -34.21 -14.25 -19.78
N LYS A 2 -33.82 -14.63 -21.00
CA LYS A 2 -32.62 -15.46 -21.22
C LYS A 2 -31.38 -14.58 -21.05
N LEU A 3 -30.55 -14.88 -20.05
CA LEU A 3 -29.27 -14.20 -19.85
C LEU A 3 -28.35 -14.55 -21.02
N LYS A 4 -27.94 -13.55 -21.81
CA LYS A 4 -26.96 -13.75 -22.88
C LYS A 4 -25.63 -14.16 -22.24
N THR A 5 -25.05 -15.27 -22.69
CA THR A 5 -23.71 -15.70 -22.29
C THR A 5 -22.70 -14.63 -22.69
N MET A 6 -22.12 -13.94 -21.71
CA MET A 6 -21.06 -12.98 -21.96
C MET A 6 -19.76 -13.71 -22.34
N PRO A 7 -18.97 -13.16 -23.28
CA PRO A 7 -17.69 -13.77 -23.64
C PRO A 7 -16.76 -13.77 -22.43
N LYS A 8 -16.19 -14.93 -22.12
CA LYS A 8 -15.19 -15.10 -21.07
C LYS A 8 -13.98 -14.26 -21.44
N ILE A 9 -13.76 -13.14 -20.73
CA ILE A 9 -12.62 -12.26 -20.96
C ILE A 9 -11.37 -13.11 -20.76
N LYS A 10 -10.70 -13.46 -21.87
CA LYS A 10 -9.39 -14.11 -21.81
C LYS A 10 -8.43 -13.06 -21.26
N ALA A 11 -7.93 -13.29 -20.04
CA ALA A 11 -6.84 -12.48 -19.52
C ALA A 11 -5.70 -12.55 -20.54
N ARG A 12 -5.40 -11.41 -21.20
CA ARG A 12 -4.41 -11.35 -22.28
C ARG A 12 -3.00 -11.71 -21.79
N ASN A 13 -2.77 -11.71 -20.48
CA ASN A 13 -1.55 -12.12 -19.82
C ASN A 13 -1.88 -12.89 -18.52
N PRO A 14 -1.69 -14.23 -18.48
CA PRO A 14 -1.93 -15.01 -17.27
C PRO A 14 -0.92 -14.71 -16.15
N VAL A 15 0.28 -14.20 -16.50
CA VAL A 15 1.33 -13.87 -15.54
C VAL A 15 1.00 -12.61 -14.75
N ALA A 16 0.16 -11.71 -15.28
CA ALA A 16 -0.31 -10.53 -14.55
C ALA A 16 -1.17 -10.86 -13.32
N LEU A 17 -1.68 -12.10 -13.23
CA LEU A 17 -2.39 -12.64 -12.07
C LEU A 17 -1.45 -13.33 -11.07
N SER A 18 -0.15 -13.40 -11.38
CA SER A 18 0.84 -13.96 -10.47
C SER A 18 0.97 -13.03 -9.26
N PRO A 19 0.90 -13.57 -8.03
CA PRO A 19 1.18 -12.81 -6.82
C PRO A 19 2.53 -12.08 -6.84
N LEU A 20 3.51 -12.59 -7.62
CA LEU A 20 4.84 -11.98 -7.80
C LEU A 20 4.84 -10.73 -8.68
N LEU A 21 3.84 -10.57 -9.56
CA LEU A 21 3.69 -9.40 -10.45
C LEU A 21 2.61 -8.43 -9.97
N HIS A 22 1.88 -8.74 -8.90
CA HIS A 22 1.08 -7.75 -8.22
C HIS A 22 2.02 -6.64 -7.74
N LYS A 23 1.72 -5.40 -8.14
CA LYS A 23 2.51 -4.22 -7.73
C LYS A 23 2.51 -3.96 -6.21
N GLY A 24 1.86 -4.83 -5.43
CA GLY A 24 1.90 -4.88 -3.98
C GLY A 24 3.06 -5.70 -3.43
N GLY A 25 4.22 -5.09 -3.32
CA GLY A 25 5.35 -5.68 -2.58
C GLY A 25 5.03 -5.81 -1.09
N VAL A 26 5.81 -6.65 -0.38
CA VAL A 26 5.76 -6.83 1.10
C VAL A 26 5.75 -5.48 1.85
N HIS A 27 6.32 -4.45 1.24
CA HIS A 27 6.47 -3.10 1.79
C HIS A 27 5.43 -2.09 1.25
N GLU A 28 4.37 -2.49 0.54
CA GLU A 28 3.34 -1.53 0.07
C GLU A 28 2.64 -0.81 1.23
N THR A 29 2.50 -1.49 2.36
CA THR A 29 1.94 -0.92 3.59
C THR A 29 2.96 -0.09 4.37
N GLU A 30 4.25 -0.24 4.08
CA GLU A 30 5.29 0.54 4.74
C GLU A 30 5.28 1.95 4.18
N LYS A 31 4.82 2.89 5.00
CA LYS A 31 4.85 4.33 4.71
C LYS A 31 5.98 4.97 5.53
N PRO A 32 7.27 4.77 5.18
CA PRO A 32 8.40 5.24 5.99
C PRO A 32 8.37 6.75 6.22
N ARG A 33 7.89 7.52 5.23
CA ARG A 33 7.70 8.97 5.36
C ARG A 33 6.68 9.36 6.45
N VAL A 34 5.64 8.54 6.65
CA VAL A 34 4.64 8.76 7.71
C VAL A 34 5.27 8.48 9.07
N GLN A 35 6.07 7.42 9.18
CA GLN A 35 6.79 7.09 10.41
C GLN A 35 7.76 8.22 10.79
N HIS A 36 8.64 8.64 9.87
CA HIS A 36 9.58 9.74 10.12
C HIS A 36 8.89 11.05 10.53
N ARG A 37 7.69 11.32 10.00
CA ARG A 37 6.91 12.50 10.40
C ARG A 37 6.46 12.41 11.87
N ARG A 38 6.01 11.24 12.32
CA ARG A 38 5.61 10.99 13.71
C ARG A 38 6.81 11.13 14.64
N ASP A 39 7.93 10.49 14.32
CA ASP A 39 9.14 10.50 15.15
C ASP A 39 9.64 11.94 15.37
N ARG A 40 9.66 12.77 14.31
CA ARG A 40 10.04 14.19 14.43
C ARG A 40 9.08 14.99 15.30
N GLN A 41 7.77 14.72 15.20
CA GLN A 41 6.77 15.41 15.99
C GLN A 41 6.90 15.03 17.47
N GLU A 42 7.15 13.76 17.77
CA GLU A 42 7.37 13.26 19.11
C GLU A 42 8.65 13.85 19.73
N ALA A 43 9.78 13.79 19.01
CA ALA A 43 11.04 14.40 19.46
C ALA A 43 10.87 15.90 19.75
N LYS A 44 10.16 16.64 18.88
CA LYS A 44 9.86 18.06 19.11
C LYS A 44 9.02 18.28 20.37
N GLN A 45 8.07 17.40 20.67
CA GLN A 45 7.27 17.50 21.88
C GLN A 45 8.10 17.18 23.13
N GLN A 46 8.95 16.15 23.07
CA GLN A 46 9.84 15.79 24.18
C GLN A 46 10.79 16.95 24.51
N LEU A 47 11.42 17.55 23.50
CA LEU A 47 12.28 18.73 23.67
C LEU A 47 11.54 19.95 24.23
N LYS A 48 10.25 20.12 23.92
CA LYS A 48 9.43 21.19 24.51
C LYS A 48 9.03 20.92 25.96
N LYS A 49 8.85 19.65 26.32
CA LYS A 49 8.46 19.23 27.68
C LYS A 49 9.64 19.25 28.63
N GLN A 50 10.85 18.98 28.13
CA GLN A 50 12.07 19.30 28.86
C GLN A 50 12.22 20.82 28.88
N ILE A 51 11.61 21.44 29.90
CA ILE A 51 12.03 22.74 30.38
C ILE A 51 13.51 22.57 30.74
N TRP A 52 14.38 23.25 30.02
CA TRP A 52 15.81 23.32 30.30
C TRP A 52 16.03 24.05 31.63
#